data_AF-A0A7L4TRT1-F1
#
_entry.id   AF-A0A7L4TRT1-F1
#
_cell.length_a   1.000
_cell.length_b   1.000
_cell.length_c   1.000
_cell.angle_alpha   90.00
_cell.angle_beta   90.00
_cell.angle_gamma   90.00
#
_symmetry.space_group_name_H-M   'P 1'
#
loop_
_entity.id
_entity.type
_entity.pdbx_description
1 polymer ?
#
loop_
_entity_poly.entity_id
_entity_poly.type
_entity_poly.pdbx_seq_one_letter_code
_entity_poly.pdbx_strand_id
1 'polypeptide(L)'
;DNSAVFLYQSLSAIEETSNETKLIVYFCAGIAIVLTTIFAFFLSSRITAPLRKMRQVALEAAQGQFKTKVPILTHDEIGQLAMAFNRMGRELDHNIHALTQEKEQLSRILVSMADGVIALDRKGQVIVTNPPAERFMQSWFYEQGINE
;
A
#
# COMPACT_ATOMS: atom_id res chain seq x y z
N ASP A 1 51.98 11.63 -70.93
CA ASP A 1 51.58 11.01 -69.67
C ASP A 1 51.13 12.03 -68.64
N ASN A 2 49.94 11.77 -68.11
CA ASN A 2 49.32 12.28 -66.88
C ASN A 2 49.25 13.79 -66.62
N SER A 3 48.23 14.43 -67.18
CA SER A 3 47.66 15.66 -66.64
C SER A 3 46.73 15.30 -65.47
N ALA A 4 47.17 15.51 -64.23
CA ALA A 4 46.30 15.37 -63.06
C ALA A 4 45.53 16.67 -62.82
N VAL A 5 44.20 16.57 -62.74
CA VAL A 5 43.30 17.69 -62.40
C VAL A 5 42.98 17.59 -60.90
N PHE A 6 43.39 18.58 -60.12
CA PHE A 6 43.07 18.66 -58.69
C PHE A 6 41.82 19.54 -58.50
N LEU A 7 40.71 18.92 -58.10
CA LEU A 7 39.49 19.62 -57.68
C LEU A 7 39.61 19.96 -56.19
N TYR A 8 39.69 21.25 -55.86
CA TYR A 8 39.49 21.72 -54.50
C TYR A 8 38.02 22.13 -54.36
N GLN A 9 37.26 21.44 -53.51
CA GLN A 9 36.03 21.99 -52.98
C GLN A 9 36.40 22.80 -51.74
N SER A 10 36.00 24.07 -51.73
CA SER A 10 36.21 24.96 -50.59
C SER A 10 35.55 24.36 -49.34
N LEU A 11 36.27 24.29 -48.24
CA LEU A 11 35.77 23.77 -46.95
C LEU A 11 34.49 24.50 -46.47
N SER A 12 34.30 25.74 -46.94
CA SER A 12 33.09 26.54 -46.77
C SER A 12 31.81 25.86 -47.25
N ALA A 13 31.84 25.06 -48.33
CA ALA A 13 30.65 24.36 -48.82
C ALA A 13 30.19 23.24 -47.86
N ILE A 14 31.11 22.68 -47.08
CA ILE A 14 30.82 21.68 -46.04
C ILE A 14 30.36 22.38 -44.75
N GLU A 15 30.94 23.53 -44.41
CA GLU A 15 30.52 24.30 -43.22
C GLU A 15 29.11 24.88 -43.37
N GLU A 16 28.73 25.31 -44.57
CA GLU A 16 27.42 25.89 -44.85
C GLU A 16 26.29 24.85 -44.74
N THR A 17 26.49 23.65 -45.30
CA THR A 17 25.57 22.51 -45.12
C THR A 17 25.60 21.91 -43.70
N SER A 18 26.73 22.03 -42.99
CA SER A 18 26.86 21.57 -41.60
C SER A 18 26.00 22.40 -40.63
N ASN A 19 25.91 23.72 -40.83
CA ASN A 19 25.14 24.59 -39.94
C ASN A 19 23.63 24.41 -40.08
N GLU A 20 23.13 24.21 -41.31
CA GLU A 20 21.70 23.91 -41.53
C GLU A 20 21.31 22.57 -40.89
N THR A 21 22.15 21.54 -41.04
CA THR A 21 21.91 20.22 -40.43
C THR A 21 21.94 20.29 -38.90
N LYS A 22 22.88 21.06 -38.31
CA LYS A 22 22.94 21.28 -36.85
C LYS A 22 21.68 21.93 -36.33
N LEU A 23 21.10 22.91 -37.03
CA LEU A 23 19.88 23.59 -36.61
C LEU A 23 18.71 22.60 -36.52
N ILE A 24 18.55 21.74 -37.52
CA ILE A 24 17.52 20.69 -37.53
C ILE A 24 17.74 19.71 -36.37
N VAL A 25 18.97 19.26 -36.14
CA VAL A 25 19.29 18.36 -35.02
C VAL A 25 18.96 19.00 -33.67
N TYR A 26 19.34 20.26 -33.44
CA TYR A 26 19.02 20.97 -32.20
C TYR A 26 17.52 21.21 -32.04
N PHE A 27 16.82 21.52 -33.12
CA PHE A 27 15.36 21.68 -33.09
C PHE A 27 14.65 20.37 -32.71
N CYS A 28 15.04 19.26 -33.35
CA CYS A 28 14.54 17.93 -33.02
C CYS A 28 14.87 17.54 -31.57
N ALA A 29 16.10 17.80 -31.11
CA ALA A 29 16.49 17.54 -29.73
C ALA A 29 15.66 18.37 -28.73
N GLY A 30 15.42 19.65 -29.04
CA GLY A 30 14.56 20.53 -28.25
C GLY A 30 13.12 19.99 -28.14
N ILE A 31 12.52 19.60 -29.27
CA ILE A 31 11.18 18.99 -29.28
C ILE A 31 11.18 17.69 -28.47
N ALA A 32 12.18 16.83 -28.64
CA ALA A 32 12.27 15.56 -27.92
C ALA A 32 12.35 15.76 -26.40
N ILE A 33 13.13 16.74 -25.94
CA ILE A 33 13.21 17.10 -24.52
C ILE A 33 11.85 17.56 -24.01
N VAL A 34 11.20 18.50 -24.71
CA VAL A 34 9.88 19.03 -24.32
C VAL A 34 8.84 17.90 -24.22
N LEU A 35 8.76 17.04 -25.23
CA LEU A 35 7.84 15.91 -25.24
C LEU A 35 8.13 14.92 -24.11
N THR A 36 9.40 14.62 -23.87
CA THR A 36 9.82 13.70 -22.80
C THR A 36 9.48 14.27 -21.43
N THR A 37 9.70 15.57 -21.20
CA THR A 37 9.34 16.23 -19.93
C THR A 37 7.82 16.23 -19.72
N ILE A 38 7.03 16.54 -20.74
CA ILE A 38 5.56 16.48 -20.66
C ILE A 38 5.10 15.06 -20.35
N PHE A 39 5.65 14.05 -21.04
CA PHE A 39 5.31 12.65 -20.82
C PHE A 39 5.70 12.16 -19.42
N ALA A 40 6.90 12.51 -18.94
CA ALA A 40 7.34 12.18 -17.59
C ALA A 40 6.45 12.82 -16.52
N PHE A 41 6.04 14.07 -16.72
CA PHE A 41 5.10 14.76 -15.83
C PHE A 41 3.72 14.07 -15.82
N PHE A 42 3.22 13.68 -17.00
CA PHE A 42 1.98 12.92 -17.13
C PHE A 42 2.05 11.57 -16.40
N LEU A 43 3.11 10.80 -16.61
CA LEU A 43 3.32 9.50 -15.97
C LEU A 43 3.40 9.62 -14.45
N SER A 44 4.16 10.62 -13.98
CA SER A 44 4.32 10.89 -12.55
C SER A 44 2.99 11.24 -11.89
N SER A 45 2.21 12.13 -12.51
CA SER A 45 0.94 12.62 -11.94
C SER A 45 -0.21 11.60 -12.02
N ARG A 46 -0.31 10.84 -13.11
CA ARG A 46 -1.43 9.92 -13.33
C ARG A 46 -1.19 8.48 -12.88
N ILE A 47 0.07 8.04 -12.79
CA ILE A 47 0.39 6.66 -12.43
C ILE A 47 1.23 6.63 -11.15
N THR A 48 2.41 7.26 -11.15
CA THR A 48 3.35 7.10 -10.04
C THR A 48 2.83 7.68 -8.72
N ALA A 49 2.25 8.87 -8.73
CA ALA A 49 1.74 9.52 -7.53
C ALA A 49 0.56 8.77 -6.90
N PRO A 50 -0.50 8.36 -7.64
CA PRO A 50 -1.57 7.52 -7.11
C PRO A 50 -1.06 6.19 -6.55
N LEU A 51 -0.17 5.48 -7.25
CA LEU A 51 0.38 4.20 -6.77
C LEU A 51 1.19 4.36 -5.49
N ARG A 52 1.99 5.43 -5.38
CA ARG A 52 2.74 5.72 -4.16
C ARG A 52 1.81 5.99 -2.98
N LYS A 53 0.67 6.64 -3.23
CA LYS A 53 -0.35 6.88 -2.19
C LYS A 53 -1.07 5.61 -1.78
N MET A 54 -1.45 4.75 -2.73
CA MET A 54 -2.00 3.41 -2.45
C MET A 54 -1.08 2.59 -1.55
N ARG A 55 0.22 2.56 -1.88
CA ARG A 55 1.22 1.87 -1.05
C ARG A 55 1.24 2.39 0.39
N GLN A 56 1.19 3.70 0.58
CA GLN A 56 1.16 4.30 1.92
C GLN A 56 -0.10 3.85 2.69
N VAL A 57 -1.28 3.96 2.08
CA VAL A 57 -2.54 3.56 2.72
C VAL A 57 -2.56 2.06 3.02
N ALA A 58 -1.97 1.23 2.16
CA ALA A 58 -1.84 -0.21 2.42
C ALA A 58 -0.97 -0.51 3.65
N LEU A 59 0.10 0.24 3.86
CA LEU A 59 0.95 0.12 5.06
C LEU A 59 0.22 0.58 6.33
N GLU A 60 -0.58 1.65 6.24
CA GLU A 60 -1.44 2.10 7.35
C GLU A 60 -2.50 1.05 7.70
N ALA A 61 -3.15 0.46 6.69
CA ALA A 61 -4.12 -0.62 6.87
C ALA A 61 -3.49 -1.88 7.49
N ALA A 62 -2.25 -2.22 7.14
CA ALA A 62 -1.51 -3.32 7.77
C ALA A 62 -1.24 -3.08 9.27
N GLN A 63 -1.29 -1.83 9.73
CA GLN A 63 -1.20 -1.46 11.15
C GLN A 63 -2.59 -1.33 11.80
N GLY A 64 -3.67 -1.75 11.12
CA GLY A 64 -5.05 -1.66 11.61
C GLY A 64 -5.71 -0.29 11.41
N GLN A 65 -5.10 0.61 10.64
CA GLN A 65 -5.65 1.95 10.38
C GLN A 65 -6.42 1.97 9.04
N PHE A 66 -7.73 1.71 9.08
CA PHE A 66 -8.57 1.62 7.87
C PHE A 66 -9.29 2.92 7.48
N LYS A 67 -9.12 4.01 8.26
CA LYS A 67 -9.82 5.28 8.01
C LYS A 67 -9.28 6.04 6.80
N THR A 68 -8.01 5.87 6.45
CA THR A 68 -7.39 6.56 5.33
C THR A 68 -7.84 5.94 4.01
N LYS A 69 -8.26 6.79 3.06
CA LYS A 69 -8.70 6.35 1.72
C LYS A 69 -7.72 6.82 0.65
N VAL A 70 -7.61 6.04 -0.41
CA VAL A 70 -6.87 6.43 -1.61
C VAL A 70 -7.74 7.39 -2.43
N PRO A 71 -7.26 8.58 -2.82
CA PRO A 71 -8.01 9.50 -3.68
C PRO A 71 -8.15 8.93 -5.10
N ILE A 72 -9.34 9.08 -5.69
CA ILE A 72 -9.61 8.71 -7.08
C ILE A 72 -9.33 9.93 -7.95
N LEU A 73 -8.16 9.98 -8.57
CA LEU A 73 -7.67 11.13 -9.33
C LEU A 73 -7.90 11.00 -10.85
N THR A 74 -8.13 9.79 -11.33
CA THR A 74 -8.26 9.44 -12.74
C THR A 74 -9.51 8.59 -12.96
N HIS A 75 -10.00 8.55 -14.20
CA HIS A 75 -11.16 7.73 -14.62
C HIS A 75 -10.72 6.53 -15.48
N ASP A 76 -9.45 6.16 -15.40
CA ASP A 76 -8.82 5.06 -16.11
C ASP A 76 -8.66 3.84 -15.19
N GLU A 77 -7.84 2.88 -15.59
CA GLU A 77 -7.53 1.66 -14.83
C GLU A 77 -6.93 1.98 -13.45
N ILE A 78 -6.16 3.07 -13.31
CA ILE A 78 -5.59 3.50 -12.02
C ILE A 78 -6.72 4.00 -11.09
N GLY A 79 -7.70 4.70 -11.64
CA GLY A 79 -8.89 5.13 -10.92
C GLY A 79 -9.76 3.97 -10.46
N GLN A 80 -9.98 2.99 -11.35
CA GLN A 80 -10.70 1.77 -11.02
C GLN A 80 -9.99 0.95 -9.94
N LEU A 81 -8.66 0.85 -10.00
CA LEU A 81 -7.86 0.23 -8.96
C LEU A 81 -8.01 0.96 -7.62
N ALA A 82 -8.02 2.29 -7.61
CA ALA A 82 -8.27 3.07 -6.40
C ALA A 82 -9.64 2.78 -5.78
N MET A 83 -10.68 2.67 -6.61
CA MET A 83 -12.02 2.30 -6.16
C MET A 83 -12.05 0.89 -5.56
N ALA A 84 -11.45 -0.09 -6.24
CA ALA A 84 -11.38 -1.47 -5.77
C ALA A 84 -10.59 -1.57 -4.45
N PHE A 85 -9.45 -0.89 -4.35
CA PHE A 85 -8.64 -0.82 -3.13
C PHE A 85 -9.43 -0.24 -1.96
N ASN A 86 -10.13 0.88 -2.18
CA ASN A 86 -10.97 1.49 -1.14
C ASN A 86 -12.14 0.60 -0.74
N ARG A 87 -12.69 -0.21 -1.65
CA ARG A 87 -13.73 -1.19 -1.32
C ARG A 87 -13.15 -2.28 -0.43
N MET A 88 -12.01 -2.86 -0.79
CA MET A 88 -11.31 -3.85 0.03
C MET A 88 -11.04 -3.32 1.45
N GLY A 89 -10.54 -2.09 1.58
CA GLY A 89 -10.31 -1.48 2.89
C GLY A 89 -11.58 -1.36 3.75
N ARG A 90 -12.73 -1.02 3.14
CA ARG A 90 -14.01 -0.97 3.86
C ARG A 90 -14.51 -2.35 4.29
N GLU A 91 -14.40 -3.36 3.43
CA GLU A 91 -14.81 -4.72 3.77
C GLU A 91 -13.95 -5.29 4.90
N LEU A 92 -12.64 -5.02 4.90
CA LEU A 92 -11.74 -5.41 5.99
C LEU A 92 -12.14 -4.76 7.32
N ASP A 93 -12.35 -3.45 7.33
CA ASP A 93 -12.79 -2.71 8.52
C ASP A 93 -14.12 -3.25 9.07
N HIS A 94 -15.08 -3.52 8.17
CA HIS A 94 -16.37 -4.09 8.53
C HIS A 94 -16.22 -5.50 9.15
N ASN A 95 -15.43 -6.37 8.53
CA ASN A 95 -15.20 -7.73 9.03
C ASN A 95 -14.51 -7.74 10.40
N ILE A 96 -13.54 -6.86 10.62
CA ILE A 96 -12.87 -6.74 11.92
C ILE A 96 -13.85 -6.26 13.00
N HIS A 97 -14.70 -5.29 12.67
CA HIS A 97 -15.74 -4.82 13.58
C HIS A 97 -16.75 -5.92 13.92
N ALA A 98 -17.20 -6.68 12.92
CA ALA A 98 -18.11 -7.82 13.13
C ALA A 98 -17.49 -8.91 14.02
N LEU A 99 -16.23 -9.30 13.76
CA LEU A 99 -15.51 -10.28 14.58
C LEU A 99 -15.32 -9.79 16.02
N THR A 100 -15.06 -8.50 16.20
CA THR A 100 -14.92 -7.90 17.53
C THR A 100 -16.23 -7.96 18.29
N GLN A 101 -17.35 -7.62 17.63
CA GLN A 101 -18.69 -7.70 18.23
C GLN A 101 -19.07 -9.14 18.61
N GLU A 102 -18.78 -10.11 17.74
CA GLU A 102 -19.04 -11.53 18.03
C GLU A 102 -18.23 -12.01 19.24
N LYS A 103 -16.95 -11.65 19.31
CA LYS A 103 -16.10 -11.94 20.48
C LYS A 103 -16.65 -11.31 21.76
N GLU A 104 -17.07 -10.04 21.70
CA GLU A 104 -17.66 -9.34 22.84
C GLU A 104 -18.96 -10.00 23.30
N GLN A 105 -19.80 -10.44 22.37
CA GLN A 105 -21.03 -11.17 22.67
C GLN A 105 -20.74 -12.51 23.36
N LEU A 106 -19.80 -13.30 22.85
CA LEU A 106 -19.36 -14.55 23.48
C LEU A 106 -18.81 -14.31 24.89
N SER A 107 -17.98 -13.29 25.05
CA SER A 107 -17.43 -12.91 26.36
C SER A 107 -18.52 -12.52 27.34
N ARG A 108 -19.52 -11.74 26.92
CA ARG A 108 -20.67 -11.37 27.75
C ARG A 108 -21.48 -12.58 28.19
N ILE A 109 -21.75 -13.51 27.27
CA ILE A 109 -22.44 -14.76 27.59
C ILE A 109 -21.67 -15.52 28.67
N LEU A 110 -20.37 -15.74 28.46
CA LEU A 110 -19.49 -16.48 29.38
C LEU A 110 -19.41 -15.84 30.77
N VAL A 111 -19.37 -14.51 30.85
CA VAL A 111 -19.39 -13.75 32.11
C VAL A 111 -20.74 -13.84 32.82
N SER A 112 -21.85 -13.92 32.07
CA SER A 112 -23.21 -13.98 32.63
C SER A 112 -23.68 -15.38 33.04
N MET A 113 -22.94 -16.44 32.67
CA MET A 113 -23.29 -17.81 33.04
C MET A 113 -23.26 -18.01 34.56
N ALA A 114 -24.24 -18.74 35.08
CA ALA A 114 -24.31 -19.08 36.50
C ALA A 114 -23.28 -20.17 36.87
N ASP A 115 -23.07 -21.13 35.98
CA ASP A 115 -22.15 -22.24 36.19
C ASP A 115 -20.70 -21.79 36.03
N GLY A 116 -19.79 -22.39 36.81
CA GLY A 116 -18.36 -22.20 36.68
C GLY A 116 -17.80 -22.92 35.45
N VAL A 117 -17.10 -22.21 34.57
CA VAL A 117 -16.40 -22.75 33.41
C VAL A 117 -14.90 -22.58 33.59
N ILE A 118 -14.15 -23.68 33.46
CA ILE A 118 -12.69 -23.71 33.48
C ILE A 118 -12.23 -24.50 32.24
N ALA A 119 -11.40 -23.88 31.41
CA ALA A 119 -10.75 -24.55 30.28
C ALA A 119 -9.26 -24.71 30.55
N LEU A 120 -8.72 -25.89 30.21
CA LEU A 120 -7.32 -26.26 30.40
C LEU A 120 -6.64 -26.50 29.05
N ASP A 121 -5.35 -26.20 28.94
CA ASP A 121 -4.53 -26.60 27.80
C ASP A 121 -4.09 -28.07 27.88
N ARG A 122 -3.34 -28.54 26.87
CA ARG A 122 -2.81 -29.91 26.83
C ARG A 122 -1.80 -30.21 27.96
N LYS A 123 -1.28 -29.19 28.64
CA LYS A 123 -0.35 -29.30 29.76
C LYS A 123 -1.06 -29.17 31.12
N GLY A 124 -2.39 -29.02 31.12
CA GLY A 124 -3.21 -28.84 32.32
C GLY A 124 -3.23 -27.42 32.88
N GLN A 125 -2.73 -26.42 32.15
CA GLN A 125 -2.75 -25.02 32.58
C GLN A 125 -4.10 -24.37 32.26
N VAL A 126 -4.61 -23.54 33.17
CA VAL A 126 -5.85 -22.80 32.98
C VAL A 126 -5.68 -21.75 31.88
N ILE A 127 -6.52 -21.81 30.85
CA ILE A 127 -6.50 -20.87 29.72
C ILE A 127 -7.67 -19.89 29.73
N VAL A 128 -8.82 -20.29 30.28
CA VAL A 128 -10.02 -19.47 30.37
C VAL A 128 -10.79 -19.85 31.64
N THR A 129 -11.26 -18.84 32.36
CA THR A 129 -12.20 -18.98 33.48
C THR A 129 -13.33 -17.95 33.34
N ASN A 130 -14.47 -18.23 33.96
CA ASN A 130 -15.53 -17.24 34.15
C ASN A 130 -15.68 -16.85 35.64
N PRO A 131 -16.41 -15.77 35.97
CA PRO A 131 -16.46 -15.25 37.34
C PRO A 131 -16.97 -16.24 38.41
N PRO A 132 -17.98 -17.11 38.17
CA PRO A 132 -18.32 -18.17 39.11
C PRO A 132 -17.19 -19.16 39.37
N ALA A 133 -16.48 -19.62 38.32
CA ALA A 133 -15.33 -20.52 38.49
C ALA A 133 -14.17 -19.87 39.24
N GLU A 134 -13.90 -18.59 38.96
CA GLU A 134 -12.85 -17.83 39.64
C GLU A 134 -13.15 -17.69 41.15
N ARG A 135 -14.40 -17.36 41.50
CA ARG A 135 -14.84 -17.32 42.91
C ARG A 135 -14.68 -18.66 43.61
N PHE A 136 -15.05 -19.75 42.92
CA PHE A 136 -14.88 -21.11 43.45
C PHE A 136 -13.40 -21.44 43.70
N MET A 137 -12.53 -21.16 42.72
CA MET A 137 -11.09 -21.40 42.86
C MET A 137 -10.48 -20.59 44.00
N GLN A 138 -10.85 -19.31 44.15
CA GLN A 138 -10.39 -18.47 45.26
C GLN A 138 -10.78 -19.05 46.62
N SER A 139 -12.04 -19.50 46.79
CA SER A 139 -12.45 -20.16 48.03
C SER A 139 -11.68 -21.45 48.31
N TRP A 140 -11.42 -22.23 47.26
CA TRP A 140 -10.68 -23.49 47.37
C TRP A 140 -9.22 -23.30 47.80
N PHE A 141 -8.51 -22.33 47.22
CA PHE A 141 -7.11 -22.04 47.59
C PHE A 141 -6.99 -21.50 49.02
N TYR A 142 -7.94 -20.67 49.44
CA TYR A 142 -8.00 -20.16 50.81
C TYR A 142 -8.15 -21.29 51.83
N GLU A 143 -9.03 -22.27 51.57
CA GLU A 143 -9.22 -23.43 52.46
C GLU A 143 -7.99 -24.34 52.54
N GLN A 144 -7.23 -24.47 51.44
CA GLN A 144 -6.00 -25.28 51.43
C GLN A 144 -4.79 -24.56 52.05
N GLY A 145 -4.93 -23.31 52.50
CA GLY A 145 -3.82 -22.53 53.06
C GLY A 145 -2.70 -22.26 52.04
N ILE A 146 -3.00 -22.41 50.75
CA ILE A 146 -2.09 -22.11 49.64
C ILE A 146 -2.27 -20.63 49.32
N ASN A 147 -1.68 -19.78 50.15
CA ASN A 147 -1.49 -18.38 49.78
C ASN A 147 -0.34 -18.31 48.77
N GLU A 148 -0.58 -17.72 47.60
CA GLU A 148 0.52 -17.16 46.78
C GLU A 148 1.33 -16.13 47.59
#